data_AF-A0A7S2DA67-F1
#
_entry.id   AF-A0A7S2DA67-F1
#
_cell.length_a   1.000
_cell.length_b   1.000
_cell.length_c   1.000
_cell.angle_alpha   90.00
_cell.angle_beta   90.00
_cell.angle_gamma   90.00
#
_symmetry.space_group_name_H-M   'P 1'
#
loop_
_entity.id
_entity.type
_entity.pdbx_description
1 polymer ?
#
loop_
_entity_poly.entity_id
_entity_poly.type
_entity_poly.pdbx_seq_one_letter_code
_entity_poly.pdbx_strand_id
1 'polypeptide(L)'
;LAAAVAGASRVVLTDRSDSMSRLHSAIALNEEALSGSVVVAAPLEWGDEAAAQAVAPEGADLILAADVLYSGEASVQAALRSTLVALAKPRDGRILHAYEERWPAIVGMWREGLGDGGLRIVSEVVMDAPWMVQDGAYSGFRER
;
A
#
# COMPACT_ATOMS: atom_id res chain seq x y z
N LEU A 1 -0.97 3.92 10.40
CA LEU A 1 -0.78 4.69 11.66
C LEU A 1 0.26 5.80 11.51
N ALA A 2 1.43 5.54 10.92
CA ALA A 2 2.44 6.57 10.66
C ALA A 2 1.89 7.82 9.93
N ALA A 3 0.99 7.64 8.95
CA ALA A 3 0.34 8.76 8.26
C ALA A 3 -0.45 9.69 9.20
N ALA A 4 -1.15 9.13 10.20
CA ALA A 4 -1.88 9.91 11.19
C ALA A 4 -0.92 10.74 12.04
N VAL A 5 0.16 10.12 12.54
CA VAL A 5 1.23 10.80 13.29
C VAL A 5 1.91 11.90 12.45
N ALA A 6 2.03 11.69 11.14
CA ALA A 6 2.56 12.68 10.20
C ALA A 6 1.58 13.83 9.88
N GLY A 7 0.37 13.84 10.46
CA GLY A 7 -0.59 14.92 10.35
C GLY A 7 -1.77 14.66 9.39
N ALA A 8 -1.97 13.44 8.90
CA ALA A 8 -3.17 13.13 8.12
C ALA A 8 -4.43 13.27 8.99
N SER A 9 -5.40 14.09 8.57
CA SER A 9 -6.63 14.33 9.35
C SER A 9 -7.54 13.09 9.44
N ARG A 10 -7.53 12.24 8.43
CA ARG A 10 -8.27 10.98 8.37
C ARG A 10 -7.41 9.88 7.75
N VAL A 11 -7.41 8.71 8.39
CA VAL A 11 -6.72 7.51 7.90
C VAL A 11 -7.69 6.33 7.98
N VAL A 12 -7.83 5.62 6.86
CA VAL A 12 -8.54 4.33 6.82
C VAL A 12 -7.51 3.23 6.59
N LEU A 13 -7.40 2.31 7.54
CA LEU A 13 -6.58 1.11 7.41
C LEU A 13 -7.43 0.01 6.77
N THR A 14 -6.94 -0.59 5.70
CA THR A 14 -7.67 -1.63 4.97
C THR A 14 -6.86 -2.91 4.88
N ASP A 15 -7.54 -4.04 5.02
CA ASP A 15 -7.00 -5.38 4.86
C ASP A 15 -8.16 -6.36 4.65
N ARG A 16 -7.87 -7.65 4.50
CA ARG A 16 -8.88 -8.71 4.46
C ARG A 16 -9.64 -8.79 5.79
N SER A 17 -10.86 -9.29 5.74
CA SER A 17 -11.77 -9.34 6.90
C SER A 17 -11.20 -10.08 8.12
N ASP A 18 -10.34 -11.09 7.90
CA ASP A 18 -9.65 -11.85 8.94
C ASP A 18 -8.57 -11.04 9.68
N SER A 19 -8.09 -9.93 9.10
CA SER A 19 -7.11 -9.02 9.71
C SER A 19 -7.73 -7.92 10.59
N MET A 20 -9.05 -7.73 10.55
CA MET A 20 -9.71 -6.57 11.20
C MET A 20 -9.47 -6.48 12.70
N SER A 21 -9.50 -7.62 13.42
CA SER A 21 -9.23 -7.63 14.86
C SER A 21 -7.84 -7.07 15.17
N ARG A 22 -6.82 -7.42 14.36
CA ARG A 22 -5.45 -6.92 14.55
C ARG A 22 -5.36 -5.42 14.27
N LEU A 23 -6.02 -4.93 13.23
CA LEU A 23 -6.05 -3.50 12.92
C LEU A 23 -6.70 -2.69 14.04
N HIS A 24 -7.85 -3.15 14.55
CA HIS A 24 -8.51 -2.48 15.68
C HIS A 24 -7.63 -2.48 16.94
N SER A 25 -6.97 -3.60 17.26
CA SER A 25 -6.00 -3.64 18.36
C SER A 25 -4.84 -2.67 18.13
N ALA A 26 -4.30 -2.58 16.92
CA ALA A 26 -3.23 -1.65 16.59
C ALA A 26 -3.66 -0.18 16.75
N ILE A 27 -4.89 0.17 16.33
CA ILE A 27 -5.44 1.53 16.54
C ILE A 27 -5.55 1.81 18.04
N ALA A 28 -6.15 0.91 18.81
CA ALA A 28 -6.36 1.10 20.25
C ALA A 28 -5.04 1.25 21.03
N LEU A 29 -4.03 0.44 20.70
CA LEU A 29 -2.71 0.53 21.34
C LEU A 29 -1.98 1.86 21.06
N ASN A 30 -2.40 2.61 20.05
CA ASN A 30 -1.76 3.87 19.65
C ASN A 30 -2.66 5.09 19.89
N GLU A 31 -3.82 4.96 20.55
CA GLU A 31 -4.85 6.00 20.65
C GLU A 31 -4.29 7.39 21.02
N GLU A 32 -3.42 7.48 22.03
CA GLU A 32 -2.79 8.73 22.47
C GLU A 32 -2.02 9.43 21.33
N ALA A 33 -1.21 8.67 20.59
CA ALA A 33 -0.42 9.16 19.46
C ALA A 33 -1.27 9.51 18.23
N LEU A 34 -2.55 9.10 18.20
CA LEU A 34 -3.48 9.32 17.08
C LEU A 34 -4.48 10.45 17.37
N SER A 35 -4.42 11.11 18.53
CA SER A 35 -5.40 12.10 18.99
C SER A 35 -5.69 13.28 18.04
N GLY A 36 -4.81 13.54 17.06
CA GLY A 36 -5.01 14.56 16.01
C GLY A 36 -5.68 14.06 14.72
N SER A 37 -6.04 12.78 14.63
CA SER A 37 -6.50 12.14 13.40
C SER A 37 -7.69 11.22 13.64
N VAL A 38 -8.63 11.18 12.69
CA VAL A 38 -9.68 10.16 12.66
C VAL A 38 -9.10 8.89 12.02
N VAL A 39 -8.86 7.86 12.82
CA VAL A 39 -8.32 6.58 12.34
C VAL A 39 -9.35 5.48 12.48
N VAL A 40 -9.67 4.81 11.38
CA VAL A 40 -10.61 3.68 11.35
C VAL A 40 -10.01 2.51 10.58
N ALA A 41 -10.52 1.31 10.81
CA ALA A 41 -10.23 0.13 10.01
C ALA A 41 -11.48 -0.29 9.24
N ALA A 42 -11.30 -0.76 8.01
CA ALA A 42 -12.37 -1.27 7.16
C ALA A 42 -11.88 -2.49 6.36
N PRO A 43 -12.71 -3.53 6.19
CA PRO A 43 -12.35 -4.65 5.34
C PRO A 43 -12.35 -4.21 3.87
N LEU A 44 -11.35 -4.66 3.12
CA LEU A 44 -11.25 -4.44 1.68
C LEU A 44 -10.49 -5.59 1.03
N GLU A 45 -11.18 -6.38 0.20
CA GLU A 45 -10.56 -7.35 -0.69
C GLU A 45 -10.12 -6.63 -1.98
N TRP A 46 -8.96 -6.99 -2.53
CA TRP A 46 -8.53 -6.40 -3.80
C TRP A 46 -9.42 -6.86 -4.95
N GLY A 47 -9.65 -5.96 -5.91
CA GLY A 47 -10.60 -6.16 -7.00
C GLY A 47 -12.05 -5.84 -6.66
N ASP A 48 -12.41 -5.63 -5.39
CA ASP A 48 -13.74 -5.14 -5.01
C ASP A 48 -13.81 -3.61 -5.11
N GLU A 49 -14.09 -3.12 -6.32
CA GLU A 49 -14.18 -1.68 -6.60
C GLU A 49 -15.32 -0.99 -5.85
N ALA A 50 -16.43 -1.69 -5.61
CA ALA A 50 -17.56 -1.14 -4.88
C ALA A 50 -17.21 -0.95 -3.40
N ALA A 51 -16.55 -1.93 -2.78
CA ALA A 51 -16.04 -1.79 -1.42
C ALA A 51 -14.96 -0.69 -1.33
N ALA A 52 -14.07 -0.59 -2.31
CA ALA A 52 -13.06 0.48 -2.37
C ALA A 52 -13.71 1.88 -2.39
N GLN A 53 -14.74 2.06 -3.23
CA GLN A 53 -15.51 3.32 -3.28
C GLN A 53 -16.28 3.57 -1.98
N ALA A 54 -16.79 2.54 -1.31
CA ALA A 54 -17.43 2.70 -0.01
C ALA A 54 -16.44 3.13 1.10
N VAL A 55 -15.20 2.65 1.04
CA VAL A 55 -14.11 3.05 1.95
C VAL A 55 -13.72 4.51 1.75
N ALA A 56 -13.63 4.96 0.49
CA ALA A 56 -13.23 6.32 0.13
C ALA A 56 -14.21 6.92 -0.90
N PRO A 57 -15.43 7.36 -0.49
CA PRO A 57 -16.47 7.80 -1.42
C PRO A 57 -16.11 9.06 -2.21
N GLU A 58 -15.26 9.90 -1.65
CA GLU A 58 -14.72 11.10 -2.32
C GLU A 58 -13.34 10.84 -2.97
N GLY A 59 -12.85 9.59 -2.86
CA GLY A 59 -11.49 9.18 -3.14
C GLY A 59 -10.47 9.67 -2.10
N ALA A 60 -9.35 8.96 -2.02
CA ALA A 60 -8.23 9.26 -1.16
C ALA A 60 -7.23 10.19 -1.87
N ASP A 61 -6.79 11.24 -1.19
CA ASP A 61 -5.73 12.12 -1.68
C ASP A 61 -4.37 11.38 -1.72
N LEU A 62 -4.14 10.47 -0.78
CA LEU A 62 -2.94 9.64 -0.69
C LEU A 62 -3.31 8.21 -0.29
N ILE A 63 -2.82 7.25 -1.07
CA ILE A 63 -2.90 5.81 -0.78
C ILE A 63 -1.50 5.34 -0.45
N LEU A 64 -1.37 4.61 0.67
CA LEU A 64 -0.13 3.97 1.08
C LEU A 64 -0.26 2.47 0.85
N ALA A 65 0.62 1.92 0.02
CA ALA A 65 0.66 0.50 -0.29
C ALA A 65 2.08 0.01 0.02
N ALA A 66 2.23 -0.77 1.08
CA ALA A 66 3.52 -1.27 1.55
C ALA A 66 3.57 -2.80 1.44
N ASP A 67 4.58 -3.33 0.77
CA ASP A 67 4.82 -4.78 0.59
C ASP A 67 3.62 -5.57 0.03
N VAL A 68 2.82 -4.93 -0.82
CA VAL A 68 1.67 -5.56 -1.49
C VAL A 68 2.01 -6.20 -2.84
N LEU A 69 3.21 -5.94 -3.37
CA LEU A 69 3.70 -6.50 -4.62
C LEU A 69 4.48 -7.80 -4.39
N TYR A 70 3.77 -8.87 -4.09
CA TYR A 70 4.37 -10.18 -3.82
C TYR A 70 3.92 -11.29 -4.78
N SER A 71 2.84 -11.08 -5.55
CA SER A 71 2.28 -12.11 -6.43
C SER A 71 2.70 -11.92 -7.89
N GLY A 72 3.15 -13.01 -8.51
CA GLY A 72 3.35 -13.09 -9.97
C GLY A 72 2.08 -13.41 -10.75
N GLU A 73 0.94 -13.60 -10.07
CA GLU A 73 -0.33 -13.85 -10.75
C GLU A 73 -0.92 -12.56 -11.33
N ALA A 74 -1.17 -12.58 -12.64
CA ALA A 74 -1.69 -11.41 -13.36
C ALA A 74 -3.05 -10.92 -12.83
N SER A 75 -3.91 -11.85 -12.38
CA SER A 75 -5.21 -11.54 -11.77
C SER A 75 -5.05 -10.76 -10.46
N VAL A 76 -4.11 -11.16 -9.60
CA VAL A 76 -3.85 -10.49 -8.32
C VAL A 76 -3.31 -9.08 -8.56
N GLN A 77 -2.37 -8.93 -9.51
CA GLN A 77 -1.86 -7.60 -9.85
C GLN A 77 -2.94 -6.70 -10.47
N ALA A 78 -3.82 -7.25 -11.30
CA ALA A 78 -4.95 -6.52 -11.86
C ALA A 78 -5.94 -6.06 -10.77
N ALA A 79 -6.25 -6.95 -9.83
CA ALA A 79 -7.12 -6.66 -8.69
C ALA A 79 -6.53 -5.55 -7.79
N LEU A 80 -5.22 -5.61 -7.50
CA LEU A 80 -4.54 -4.55 -6.75
C LEU A 80 -4.60 -3.22 -7.51
N ARG A 81 -4.31 -3.21 -8.82
CA ARG A 81 -4.39 -1.98 -9.63
C ARG A 81 -5.80 -1.39 -9.62
N SER A 82 -6.84 -2.19 -9.84
CA SER A 82 -8.22 -1.68 -9.87
C SER A 82 -8.63 -1.12 -8.52
N THR A 83 -8.25 -1.77 -7.41
CA THR A 83 -8.48 -1.23 -6.07
C THR A 83 -7.78 0.10 -5.85
N LEU A 84 -6.50 0.24 -6.25
CA LEU A 84 -5.77 1.50 -6.12
C LEU A 84 -6.42 2.63 -6.94
N VAL A 85 -6.92 2.33 -8.14
CA VAL A 85 -7.65 3.30 -8.98
C VAL A 85 -8.99 3.68 -8.35
N ALA A 86 -9.74 2.71 -7.84
CA ALA A 86 -11.04 2.94 -7.23
C ALA A 86 -10.96 3.71 -5.91
N LEU A 87 -9.88 3.52 -5.14
CA LEU A 87 -9.60 4.31 -3.93
C LEU A 87 -9.12 5.72 -4.25
N ALA A 88 -8.44 5.94 -5.38
CA ALA A 88 -7.77 7.20 -5.66
C ALA A 88 -8.79 8.29 -5.99
N LYS A 89 -8.59 9.48 -5.39
CA LYS A 89 -9.31 10.68 -5.82
C LYS A 89 -9.04 10.94 -7.30
N PRO A 90 -10.09 11.18 -8.12
CA PRO A 90 -9.91 11.41 -9.55
C PRO A 90 -8.91 12.54 -9.81
N ARG A 91 -7.93 12.28 -10.70
CA ARG A 91 -6.91 13.22 -11.21
C ARG A 91 -5.83 13.68 -10.21
N ASP A 92 -6.14 13.76 -8.92
CA ASP A 92 -5.23 14.33 -7.92
C ASP A 92 -4.72 13.33 -6.87
N GLY A 93 -5.32 12.14 -6.78
CA GLY A 93 -4.84 11.08 -5.89
C GLY A 93 -3.38 10.72 -6.17
N ARG A 94 -2.63 10.42 -5.11
CA ARG A 94 -1.27 9.87 -5.18
C ARG A 94 -1.23 8.51 -4.52
N ILE A 95 -0.42 7.62 -5.08
CA ILE A 95 -0.14 6.32 -4.49
C ILE A 95 1.35 6.31 -4.16
N LEU A 96 1.67 6.14 -2.88
CA LEU A 96 3.02 5.78 -2.46
C LEU A 96 3.07 4.25 -2.32
N HIS A 97 3.71 3.62 -3.29
CA HIS A 97 3.91 2.18 -3.32
C HIS A 97 5.35 1.85 -2.95
N ALA A 98 5.54 1.25 -1.79
CA ALA A 98 6.85 0.84 -1.27
C ALA A 98 6.91 -0.68 -1.21
N TYR A 99 7.96 -1.27 -1.75
CA TYR A 99 8.18 -2.71 -1.76
C TYR A 99 9.66 -3.03 -1.84
N GLU A 100 10.05 -4.19 -1.32
CA GLU A 100 11.36 -4.77 -1.57
C GLU A 100 11.37 -5.48 -2.93
N GLU A 101 12.31 -5.13 -3.81
CA GLU A 101 12.49 -5.84 -5.08
C GLU A 101 13.16 -7.21 -4.84
N ARG A 102 12.34 -8.21 -4.51
CA ARG A 102 12.78 -9.60 -4.34
C ARG A 102 12.80 -10.39 -5.66
N TRP A 103 11.89 -10.04 -6.57
CA TRP A 103 11.69 -10.75 -7.83
C TRP A 103 11.52 -9.76 -8.98
N PRO A 104 12.59 -9.48 -9.75
CA PRO A 104 12.56 -8.50 -10.83
C PRO A 104 11.46 -8.75 -11.88
N ALA A 105 11.13 -10.03 -12.15
CA ALA A 105 10.05 -10.39 -13.06
C ALA A 105 8.68 -9.90 -12.59
N ILE A 106 8.38 -9.99 -11.29
CA ILE A 106 7.11 -9.52 -10.71
C ILE A 106 7.02 -8.00 -10.82
N VAL A 107 8.12 -7.29 -10.57
CA VAL A 107 8.20 -5.83 -10.70
C VAL A 107 8.06 -5.41 -12.16
N GLY A 108 8.67 -6.13 -13.09
CA GLY A 108 8.50 -5.91 -14.54
C GLY A 108 7.05 -5.99 -14.97
N MET A 109 6.36 -7.08 -14.61
CA MET A 109 4.93 -7.26 -14.90
C MET A 109 4.07 -6.15 -14.31
N TRP A 110 4.38 -5.72 -13.08
CA TRP A 110 3.67 -4.62 -12.44
C TRP A 110 3.82 -3.33 -13.24
N ARG A 111 5.06 -2.95 -13.59
CA ARG A 111 5.37 -1.74 -14.34
C ARG A 111 4.69 -1.73 -15.71
N GLU A 112 4.74 -2.85 -16.43
CA GLU A 112 4.05 -3.01 -17.71
C GLU A 112 2.53 -2.79 -17.56
N GLY A 113 1.94 -3.35 -16.51
CA GLY A 113 0.50 -3.23 -16.25
C GLY A 113 0.02 -1.84 -15.82
N LEU A 114 0.91 -0.89 -15.50
CA LEU A 114 0.49 0.47 -15.11
C LEU A 114 -0.03 1.27 -16.29
N GLY A 115 0.62 1.18 -17.47
CA GLY A 115 0.33 2.02 -18.63
C GLY A 115 -1.13 1.94 -19.12
N ASP A 116 -1.72 0.75 -19.04
CA ASP A 116 -3.11 0.49 -19.46
C ASP A 116 -4.11 0.58 -18.29
N GLY A 117 -3.63 0.69 -17.06
CA GLY A 117 -4.41 0.57 -15.83
C GLY A 117 -4.86 1.90 -15.21
N GLY A 118 -4.74 3.02 -15.93
CA GLY A 118 -5.10 4.35 -15.40
C GLY A 118 -4.13 4.90 -14.34
N LEU A 119 -3.02 4.21 -14.10
CA LEU A 119 -1.95 4.62 -13.20
C LEU A 119 -0.71 5.00 -14.01
N ARG A 120 0.11 5.92 -13.48
CA ARG A 120 1.40 6.23 -14.07
C ARG A 120 2.42 6.48 -12.99
N ILE A 121 3.66 6.06 -13.24
CA ILE A 121 4.79 6.39 -12.37
C ILE A 121 5.12 7.87 -12.59
N VAL A 122 5.07 8.64 -11.51
CA VAL A 122 5.47 10.06 -11.50
C VAL A 122 6.90 10.22 -11.00
N SER A 123 7.31 9.36 -10.05
CA SER A 123 8.65 9.31 -9.48
C SER A 123 8.92 7.91 -8.96
N GLU A 124 10.16 7.47 -9.06
CA GLU A 124 10.64 6.22 -8.48
C GLU A 124 11.98 6.50 -7.79
N VAL A 125 12.14 5.98 -6.57
CA VAL A 125 13.36 6.13 -5.78
C VAL A 125 13.79 4.74 -5.33
N VAL A 126 14.98 4.33 -5.76
CA VAL A 126 15.61 3.10 -5.27
C VAL A 126 16.38 3.46 -4.02
N MET A 127 16.08 2.77 -2.92
CA MET A 127 16.80 2.90 -1.67
C MET A 127 17.72 1.70 -1.51
N ASP A 128 19.02 1.95 -1.38
CA ASP A 128 19.96 0.89 -1.03
C ASP A 128 19.65 0.41 0.39
N ALA A 129 19.32 -0.87 0.51
CA ALA A 129 19.22 -1.48 1.82
C ALA A 129 20.65 -1.63 2.37
N PRO A 130 20.99 -1.05 3.54
CA PRO A 130 22.36 -1.05 4.07
C PRO A 130 22.90 -2.46 4.42
N TRP A 131 22.06 -3.50 4.28
CA TRP A 131 22.40 -4.91 4.42
C TRP A 131 22.52 -5.66 3.08
N MET A 132 22.48 -4.99 1.93
CA MET A 132 22.81 -5.57 0.63
C MET A 132 24.28 -5.29 0.31
N VAL A 133 25.07 -6.33 0.01
CA VAL A 133 26.47 -6.14 -0.42
C VAL A 133 26.47 -5.60 -1.86
N GLN A 134 27.46 -4.76 -2.20
CA GLN A 134 27.60 -4.06 -3.48
C GLN A 134 27.52 -4.97 -4.74
N ASP A 135 27.73 -6.28 -4.58
CA ASP A 135 27.74 -7.26 -5.67
C ASP A 135 26.41 -8.04 -5.83
N GLY A 136 25.33 -7.59 -5.19
CA GLY A 136 24.01 -8.26 -5.29
C GLY A 136 23.89 -9.56 -4.48
N ALA A 137 24.90 -9.87 -3.65
CA ALA A 137 24.83 -10.98 -2.72
C ALA A 137 23.99 -10.61 -1.48
N TYR A 138 23.00 -11.44 -1.17
CA TYR A 138 22.23 -11.36 0.07
C TYR A 138 23.15 -11.57 1.27
N SER A 139 23.33 -10.56 2.14
CA SER A 139 24.27 -10.65 3.27
C SER A 139 23.75 -11.45 4.48
N GLY A 140 22.52 -11.98 4.40
CA GLY A 140 21.86 -12.64 5.52
C GLY A 140 21.38 -11.67 6.59
N PHE A 141 20.31 -12.02 7.28
CA PHE A 141 20.02 -11.40 8.58
C PHE A 141 21.22 -11.66 9.49
N ARG A 142 21.88 -10.61 9.99
CA ARG A 142 22.74 -10.76 11.16
C ARG A 142 21.83 -11.20 12.30
N GLU A 143 21.91 -12.49 12.66
CA GLU A 143 21.37 -12.99 13.92
C GLU A 143 21.85 -12.05 15.04
N ARG A 144 20.90 -11.48 15.78
CA ARG A 144 21.18 -10.72 17.00
C ARG A 144 21.16 -11.67 18.18
#